data_AF-A0A7X3RBX0-F1
#
_entry.id   AF-A0A7X3RBX0-F1
#
_cell.length_a   1.000
_cell.length_b   1.000
_cell.length_c   1.000
_cell.angle_alpha   90.00
_cell.angle_beta   90.00
_cell.angle_gamma   90.00
#
_symmetry.space_group_name_H-M   'P 1'
#
loop_
_entity.id
_entity.type
_entity.pdbx_description
1 polymer ?
#
loop_
_entity_poly.entity_id
_entity_poly.type
_entity_poly.pdbx_seq_one_letter_code
_entity_poly.pdbx_strand_id
1 'polypeptide(L)'
;MPIFKQLVLSLLLPAIVGGGIFVLASKRARDQTEGGNGLPSGWLVGVALGVGCIVGYIGLEGLPPFPPREGVHWLCYLALIGLILDVFRNFVTSKRFIGQILVSFLIPRLLLNSMFKNTWGQVEALIWWGCLAVVIFIFWGIVQGSFTLLPSGGWSPFVYFGLSGGTALILAVSGSLRLAQHAGILVALFAAIWVITLFLQPDDKVPVFPIGASAVIALMLAGIWMNGYFYEEVPVVSAILLLLSLFLVPVGRIEAIQRLSARRSAFVQVAVIALPVLIAIGIAVARSGLFGESSPY
;
A
#
# COMPACT_ATOMS: atom_id res chain seq x y z
N MET A 1 12.99 21.89 16.41
CA MET A 1 14.08 21.13 15.76
C MET A 1 14.03 19.59 15.93
N PRO A 2 13.56 18.98 17.04
CA PRO A 2 13.55 17.51 17.17
C PRO A 2 12.56 16.81 16.20
N ILE A 3 11.43 17.45 15.91
CA ILE A 3 10.37 16.91 15.03
C ILE A 3 10.89 16.69 13.60
N PHE A 4 11.67 17.63 13.05
CA PHE A 4 12.23 17.49 11.70
C PHE A 4 13.23 16.34 11.62
N LYS A 5 14.10 16.19 12.62
CA LYS A 5 15.03 15.06 12.69
C LYS A 5 14.29 13.73 12.77
N GLN A 6 13.23 13.66 13.57
CA GLN A 6 12.39 12.47 13.69
C GLN A 6 11.71 12.13 12.36
N LEU A 7 11.10 13.10 11.70
CA LEU A 7 10.45 12.93 10.39
C LEU A 7 11.42 12.48 9.29
N VAL A 8 12.59 13.10 9.21
CA VAL A 8 13.60 12.73 8.22
C VAL A 8 14.10 11.33 8.52
N LEU A 9 14.44 11.03 9.76
CA LEU A 9 14.94 9.71 10.15
C LEU A 9 13.87 8.63 9.90
N SER A 10 12.62 8.89 10.24
CA SER A 10 11.54 7.92 10.13
C SER A 10 11.11 7.60 8.70
N LEU A 11 11.35 8.50 7.74
CA LEU A 11 11.08 8.28 6.32
C LEU A 11 12.34 7.78 5.57
N LEU A 12 13.52 8.26 5.95
CA LEU A 12 14.79 7.87 5.32
C LEU A 12 15.23 6.47 5.75
N LEU A 13 15.07 6.11 7.02
CA LEU A 13 15.45 4.79 7.54
C LEU A 13 14.71 3.63 6.84
N PRO A 14 13.36 3.63 6.68
CA PRO A 14 12.69 2.56 5.95
C PRO A 14 13.11 2.53 4.48
N ALA A 15 13.32 3.67 3.82
CA ALA A 15 13.81 3.73 2.45
C ALA A 15 15.21 3.11 2.31
N ILE A 16 16.13 3.38 3.24
CA ILE A 16 17.49 2.80 3.24
C ILE A 16 17.43 1.30 3.49
N VAL A 17 16.71 0.86 4.53
CA VAL A 17 16.65 -0.57 4.90
C VAL A 17 15.92 -1.37 3.83
N GLY A 18 14.72 -0.94 3.44
CA GLY A 18 13.93 -1.58 2.39
C GLY A 18 14.62 -1.53 1.04
N GLY A 19 15.19 -0.38 0.67
CA GLY A 19 15.97 -0.23 -0.56
C GLY A 19 17.21 -1.12 -0.58
N GLY A 20 17.95 -1.22 0.52
CA GLY A 20 19.11 -2.11 0.64
C GLY A 20 18.75 -3.59 0.45
N ILE A 21 17.67 -4.06 1.10
CA ILE A 21 17.17 -5.43 0.92
C ILE A 21 16.71 -5.63 -0.54
N PHE A 22 16.05 -4.64 -1.13
CA PHE A 22 15.61 -4.70 -2.53
C PHE A 22 16.79 -4.75 -3.52
N VAL A 23 17.89 -4.03 -3.27
CA VAL A 23 19.13 -4.13 -4.08
C VAL A 23 19.70 -5.56 -3.99
N LEU A 24 19.75 -6.16 -2.80
CA LEU A 24 20.20 -7.54 -2.63
C LEU A 24 19.30 -8.53 -3.36
N ALA A 25 17.97 -8.34 -3.29
CA ALA A 25 16.99 -9.12 -4.03
C ALA A 25 17.22 -9.04 -5.54
N SER A 26 17.43 -7.82 -6.04
CA SER A 26 17.62 -7.52 -7.46
C SER A 26 18.91 -8.12 -8.00
N LYS A 27 20.02 -8.01 -7.26
CA LYS A 27 21.29 -8.64 -7.62
C LYS A 27 21.17 -10.16 -7.69
N ARG A 28 20.58 -10.77 -6.65
CA ARG A 28 20.40 -12.24 -6.59
C ARG A 28 19.49 -12.76 -7.70
N ALA A 29 18.44 -12.02 -8.07
CA ALA A 29 17.57 -12.37 -9.18
C ALA A 29 18.32 -12.39 -10.53
N ARG A 30 19.26 -11.46 -10.72
CA ARG A 30 20.10 -11.39 -11.91
C ARG A 30 21.02 -12.60 -12.01
N ASP A 31 21.75 -12.91 -10.93
CA ASP A 31 22.68 -14.04 -10.90
C ASP A 31 21.98 -15.39 -11.14
N GLN A 32 20.75 -15.56 -10.65
CA GLN A 32 19.96 -16.78 -10.86
C GLN A 32 19.46 -16.96 -12.29
N THR A 33 19.23 -15.88 -13.03
CA THR A 33 18.80 -15.96 -14.43
C THR A 33 19.90 -16.55 -15.31
N GLU A 34 21.17 -16.40 -14.92
CA GLU A 34 22.32 -16.96 -15.63
C GLU A 34 22.62 -18.42 -15.21
N GLY A 35 22.18 -18.87 -14.03
CA GLY A 35 22.59 -20.14 -13.41
C GLY A 35 21.61 -21.32 -13.50
N GLY A 36 20.46 -21.20 -14.18
CA GLY A 36 19.55 -22.31 -14.50
C GLY A 36 18.78 -22.98 -13.34
N ASN A 37 19.19 -22.82 -12.07
CA ASN A 37 18.53 -23.38 -10.89
C ASN A 37 18.06 -22.26 -9.94
N GLY A 38 17.00 -21.54 -10.34
CA GLY A 38 16.45 -20.41 -9.61
C GLY A 38 15.35 -20.80 -8.62
N LEU A 39 15.67 -20.91 -7.33
CA LEU A 39 14.68 -20.67 -6.27
C LEU A 39 14.09 -19.27 -6.45
N PRO A 40 12.77 -19.06 -6.31
CA PRO A 40 12.14 -17.79 -6.62
C PRO A 40 12.64 -16.68 -5.68
N SER A 41 13.54 -15.82 -6.15
CA SER A 41 14.07 -14.65 -5.41
C SER A 41 13.00 -13.62 -5.01
N GLY A 42 11.76 -13.79 -5.47
CA GLY A 42 10.67 -12.85 -5.25
C GLY A 42 10.32 -12.60 -3.77
N TRP A 43 10.49 -13.56 -2.87
CA TRP A 43 10.16 -13.32 -1.44
C TRP A 43 11.01 -12.21 -0.81
N LEU A 44 12.21 -11.94 -1.33
CA LEU A 44 13.06 -10.87 -0.79
C LEU A 44 12.46 -9.47 -1.01
N VAL A 45 11.64 -9.28 -2.04
CA VAL A 45 10.96 -7.99 -2.28
C VAL A 45 9.84 -7.77 -1.27
N GLY A 46 9.06 -8.80 -0.93
CA GLY A 46 8.07 -8.69 0.14
C GLY A 46 8.72 -8.52 1.52
N VAL A 47 9.90 -9.12 1.74
CA VAL A 47 10.75 -8.85 2.92
C VAL A 47 11.20 -7.40 2.97
N ALA A 48 11.69 -6.84 1.87
CA ALA A 48 12.10 -5.43 1.79
C ALA A 48 10.95 -4.49 2.19
N LEU A 49 9.74 -4.73 1.67
CA LEU A 49 8.56 -3.93 2.00
C LEU A 49 8.12 -4.12 3.45
N GLY A 50 8.02 -5.36 3.92
CA GLY A 50 7.55 -5.67 5.28
C GLY A 50 8.51 -5.14 6.36
N VAL A 51 9.81 -5.44 6.23
CA VAL A 51 10.85 -4.94 7.16
C VAL A 51 10.94 -3.42 7.08
N GLY A 52 10.90 -2.85 5.87
CA GLY A 52 10.85 -1.41 5.68
C GLY A 52 9.68 -0.75 6.43
N CYS A 53 8.47 -1.29 6.30
CA CYS A 53 7.29 -0.77 7.00
C CYS A 53 7.43 -0.87 8.52
N ILE A 54 7.92 -2.00 9.04
CA ILE A 54 8.13 -2.21 10.48
C ILE A 54 9.18 -1.24 11.03
N VAL A 55 10.31 -1.08 10.35
CA VAL A 55 11.38 -0.15 10.75
C VAL A 55 10.89 1.31 10.70
N GLY A 56 10.15 1.69 9.66
CA GLY A 56 9.53 3.01 9.57
C GLY A 56 8.55 3.26 10.71
N TYR A 57 7.71 2.26 11.03
CA TYR A 57 6.78 2.34 12.16
C TYR A 57 7.53 2.53 13.48
N ILE A 58 8.56 1.72 13.76
CA ILE A 58 9.35 1.83 14.99
C ILE A 58 10.06 3.18 15.07
N GLY A 59 10.53 3.71 13.93
CA GLY A 59 11.15 5.04 13.87
C GLY A 59 10.17 6.19 14.16
N LEU A 60 8.88 6.03 13.81
CA LEU A 60 7.82 7.03 14.09
C LEU A 60 7.28 6.91 15.51
N GLU A 61 6.81 5.72 15.89
CA GLU A 61 5.96 5.46 17.06
C GLU A 61 6.71 4.73 18.19
N GLY A 62 7.93 4.24 17.94
CA GLY A 62 8.61 3.32 18.84
C GLY A 62 8.05 1.90 18.76
N LEU A 63 8.34 1.09 19.79
CA LEU A 63 7.85 -0.28 19.84
C LEU A 63 6.33 -0.31 20.11
N PRO A 64 5.53 -1.00 19.28
CA PRO A 64 4.09 -1.08 19.50
C PRO A 64 3.79 -1.87 20.78
N PRO A 65 2.81 -1.44 21.60
CA PRO A 65 2.40 -2.19 22.77
C PRO A 65 1.72 -3.51 22.37
N PHE A 66 1.79 -4.50 23.27
CA PHE A 66 1.08 -5.77 23.15
C PHE A 66 0.24 -6.02 24.42
N PRO A 67 -1.10 -6.17 24.30
CA PRO A 67 -1.90 -6.11 23.07
C PRO A 67 -2.01 -4.69 22.50
N PRO A 68 -2.24 -4.53 21.17
CA PRO A 68 -2.41 -3.21 20.55
C PRO A 68 -3.69 -2.54 21.06
N ARG A 69 -3.59 -1.26 21.43
CA ARG A 69 -4.72 -0.49 21.99
C ARG A 69 -5.43 0.36 20.94
N GLU A 70 -4.66 0.91 20.01
CA GLU A 70 -5.13 1.80 18.95
C GLU A 70 -5.07 1.12 17.58
N GLY A 71 -5.96 1.52 16.67
CA GLY A 71 -5.97 1.02 15.29
C GLY A 71 -4.66 1.30 14.53
N VAL A 72 -3.97 2.38 14.88
CA VAL A 72 -2.63 2.73 14.34
C VAL A 72 -1.58 1.68 14.72
N HIS A 73 -1.63 1.14 15.95
CA HIS A 73 -0.64 0.18 16.42
C HIS A 73 -0.70 -1.14 15.66
N TRP A 74 -1.89 -1.50 15.17
CA TRP A 74 -2.07 -2.66 14.31
C TRP A 74 -1.33 -2.56 12.98
N LEU A 75 -1.00 -1.36 12.47
CA LEU A 75 -0.28 -1.22 11.19
C LEU A 75 1.07 -1.95 11.21
N CYS A 76 1.82 -1.89 12.32
CA CYS A 76 3.07 -2.64 12.47
C CYS A 76 2.83 -4.16 12.38
N TYR A 77 1.77 -4.66 13.04
CA TYR A 77 1.42 -6.07 13.02
C TYR A 77 0.86 -6.51 11.67
N LEU A 78 0.17 -5.63 10.93
CA LEU A 78 -0.29 -5.91 9.56
C LEU A 78 0.88 -6.04 8.59
N ALA A 79 1.92 -5.20 8.72
CA ALA A 79 3.17 -5.37 7.98
C ALA A 79 3.83 -6.72 8.29
N LEU A 80 3.88 -7.11 9.57
CA LEU A 80 4.42 -8.40 10.00
C LEU A 80 3.59 -9.58 9.48
N ILE A 81 2.26 -9.51 9.53
CA ILE A 81 1.37 -10.52 8.97
C ILE A 81 1.58 -10.63 7.46
N GLY A 82 1.67 -9.51 6.75
CA GLY A 82 1.94 -9.48 5.32
C GLY A 82 3.29 -10.13 4.97
N LEU A 83 4.33 -9.84 5.77
CA LEU A 83 5.67 -10.44 5.65
C LEU A 83 5.61 -11.97 5.84
N ILE A 84 4.95 -12.43 6.90
CA ILE A 84 4.77 -13.85 7.20
C ILE A 84 4.05 -14.52 6.03
N LEU A 85 2.94 -13.96 5.57
CA LEU A 85 2.17 -14.52 4.45
C LEU A 85 2.98 -14.58 3.15
N ASP A 86 3.83 -13.59 2.88
CA ASP A 86 4.73 -13.60 1.73
C ASP A 86 5.74 -14.76 1.80
N VAL A 87 6.40 -14.95 2.95
CA VAL A 87 7.37 -16.04 3.16
C VAL A 87 6.70 -17.42 3.07
N PHE A 88 5.56 -17.59 3.75
CA PHE A 88 4.86 -18.88 3.81
C PHE A 88 4.21 -19.27 2.49
N ARG A 89 3.94 -18.30 1.61
CA ARG A 89 3.27 -18.56 0.33
C ARG A 89 4.05 -19.52 -0.56
N ASN A 90 5.37 -19.52 -0.51
CA ASN A 90 6.20 -20.40 -1.32
C ASN A 90 6.02 -21.89 -0.98
N PHE A 91 5.44 -22.20 0.18
CA PHE A 91 5.31 -23.57 0.67
C PHE A 91 3.94 -24.21 0.35
N VAL A 92 2.85 -23.43 0.22
CA VAL A 92 1.50 -24.00 0.05
C VAL A 92 0.59 -23.16 -0.84
N THR A 93 0.62 -23.42 -2.15
CA THR A 93 -0.16 -22.68 -3.17
C THR A 93 -1.68 -22.80 -2.96
N SER A 94 -2.17 -23.98 -2.55
CA SER A 94 -3.61 -24.26 -2.43
C SER A 94 -4.27 -23.61 -1.20
N LYS A 95 -3.52 -23.32 -0.14
CA LYS A 95 -4.06 -22.70 1.09
C LYS A 95 -4.07 -21.17 1.06
N ARG A 96 -3.58 -20.59 -0.05
CA ARG A 96 -3.42 -19.14 -0.19
C ARG A 96 -4.75 -18.39 -0.12
N PHE A 97 -5.77 -18.84 -0.85
CA PHE A 97 -7.08 -18.20 -0.85
C PHE A 97 -7.74 -18.25 0.53
N ILE A 98 -7.61 -19.37 1.23
CA ILE A 98 -8.12 -19.53 2.60
C ILE A 98 -7.43 -18.53 3.54
N GLY A 99 -6.10 -18.40 3.44
CA GLY A 99 -5.35 -17.42 4.22
C GLY A 99 -5.79 -15.98 3.94
N GLN A 100 -6.00 -15.63 2.67
CA GLN A 100 -6.50 -14.30 2.29
C GLN A 100 -7.91 -14.04 2.84
N ILE A 101 -8.84 -14.99 2.71
CA ILE A 101 -10.20 -14.86 3.26
C ILE A 101 -10.15 -14.69 4.78
N LEU A 102 -9.40 -15.53 5.48
CA LEU A 102 -9.28 -15.48 6.94
C LEU A 102 -8.72 -14.14 7.40
N VAL A 103 -7.65 -13.66 6.75
CA VAL A 103 -7.01 -12.39 7.10
C VAL A 103 -7.93 -11.21 6.81
N SER A 104 -8.58 -11.17 5.63
CA SER A 104 -9.57 -10.13 5.30
C SER A 104 -10.73 -10.10 6.27
N PHE A 105 -11.13 -11.24 6.83
CA PHE A 105 -12.17 -11.33 7.85
C PHE A 105 -11.70 -10.84 9.22
N LEU A 106 -10.45 -11.15 9.61
CA LEU A 106 -9.91 -10.75 10.92
C LEU A 106 -9.59 -9.25 10.99
N ILE A 107 -9.08 -8.65 9.91
CA ILE A 107 -8.57 -7.28 9.92
C ILE A 107 -9.58 -6.23 10.39
N PRO A 108 -10.81 -6.16 9.85
CA PRO A 108 -11.78 -5.18 10.32
C PRO A 108 -12.05 -5.30 11.82
N ARG A 109 -12.13 -6.55 12.32
CA ARG A 109 -12.39 -6.81 13.73
C ARG A 109 -11.25 -6.33 14.63
N LEU A 110 -10.01 -6.49 14.18
CA LEU A 110 -8.81 -6.06 14.90
C LEU A 110 -8.64 -4.54 14.88
N LEU A 111 -8.74 -3.93 13.71
CA LEU A 111 -8.56 -2.49 13.52
C LEU A 111 -9.67 -1.65 14.15
N LEU A 112 -10.92 -2.07 13.95
CA LEU A 112 -12.09 -1.29 14.35
C LEU A 112 -12.69 -1.78 15.66
N ASN A 113 -11.91 -2.48 16.49
CA ASN A 113 -12.41 -3.08 17.73
C ASN A 113 -13.11 -2.07 18.64
N SER A 114 -12.67 -0.81 18.66
CA SER A 114 -13.36 0.25 19.41
C SER A 114 -14.75 0.54 18.85
N MET A 115 -14.91 0.64 17.52
CA MET A 115 -16.22 0.88 16.87
C MET A 115 -17.18 -0.27 17.14
N PHE A 116 -16.70 -1.51 17.05
CA PHE A 116 -17.48 -2.71 17.35
C PHE A 116 -17.95 -2.81 18.80
N LYS A 117 -17.19 -2.25 19.74
CA LYS A 117 -17.51 -2.32 21.18
C LYS A 117 -18.37 -1.16 21.65
N ASN A 118 -18.12 0.04 21.12
CA ASN A 118 -18.60 1.28 21.74
C ASN A 118 -19.57 2.06 20.85
N THR A 119 -19.59 1.81 19.54
CA THR A 119 -20.32 2.67 18.59
C THR A 119 -21.45 1.93 17.87
N TRP A 120 -21.18 0.74 17.33
CA TRP A 120 -22.16 0.03 16.49
C TRP A 120 -23.04 -0.92 17.29
N GLY A 121 -24.32 -0.98 16.91
CA GLY A 121 -25.23 -2.04 17.34
C GLY A 121 -24.83 -3.41 16.76
N GLN A 122 -25.34 -4.51 17.32
CA GLN A 122 -24.94 -5.87 16.91
C GLN A 122 -25.17 -6.15 15.41
N VAL A 123 -26.33 -5.76 14.88
CA VAL A 123 -26.68 -5.98 13.46
C VAL A 123 -25.84 -5.11 12.55
N GLU A 124 -25.69 -3.82 12.89
CA GLU A 124 -24.87 -2.87 12.14
C GLU A 124 -23.39 -3.31 12.09
N ALA A 125 -22.86 -3.75 13.24
CA ALA A 125 -21.54 -4.34 13.35
C ALA A 125 -21.36 -5.54 12.41
N LEU A 126 -22.32 -6.48 12.39
CA LEU A 126 -22.25 -7.66 11.52
C LEU A 126 -22.23 -7.26 10.03
N ILE A 127 -23.05 -6.28 9.64
CA ILE A 127 -23.08 -5.75 8.27
C ILE A 127 -21.75 -5.12 7.90
N TRP A 128 -21.23 -4.19 8.71
CA TRP A 128 -19.93 -3.55 8.46
C TRP A 128 -18.80 -4.57 8.40
N TRP A 129 -18.80 -5.55 9.30
CA TRP A 129 -17.78 -6.58 9.32
C TRP A 129 -17.75 -7.41 8.03
N GLY A 130 -18.92 -7.90 7.59
CA GLY A 130 -19.05 -8.66 6.35
C GLY A 130 -18.66 -7.83 5.13
N CYS A 131 -19.17 -6.60 5.02
CA CYS A 131 -18.86 -5.71 3.91
C CYS A 131 -17.37 -5.36 3.83
N LEU A 132 -16.74 -4.99 4.95
CA LEU A 132 -15.32 -4.66 4.98
C LEU A 132 -14.45 -5.87 4.66
N ALA A 133 -14.81 -7.07 5.14
CA ALA A 133 -14.09 -8.29 4.80
C ALA A 133 -14.11 -8.57 3.28
N VAL A 134 -15.27 -8.40 2.64
CA VAL A 134 -15.42 -8.54 1.18
C VAL A 134 -14.60 -7.47 0.44
N VAL A 135 -14.68 -6.21 0.86
CA VAL A 135 -13.93 -5.10 0.24
C VAL A 135 -12.42 -5.33 0.34
N ILE A 136 -11.89 -5.72 1.52
CA ILE A 136 -10.46 -6.01 1.71
C ILE A 136 -10.02 -7.19 0.84
N PHE A 137 -10.83 -8.25 0.76
CA PHE A 137 -10.54 -9.40 -0.09
C PHE A 137 -10.45 -9.01 -1.57
N ILE A 138 -11.44 -8.26 -2.07
CA ILE A 138 -11.44 -7.75 -3.45
C ILE A 138 -10.24 -6.83 -3.68
N PHE A 139 -10.00 -5.88 -2.79
CA PHE A 139 -8.88 -4.94 -2.86
C PHE A 139 -7.53 -5.66 -2.92
N TRP A 140 -7.32 -6.67 -2.08
CA TRP A 140 -6.13 -7.51 -2.13
C TRP A 140 -6.00 -8.21 -3.49
N GLY A 141 -7.09 -8.79 -4.01
CA GLY A 141 -7.12 -9.38 -5.35
C GLY A 141 -6.71 -8.40 -6.44
N ILE A 142 -7.11 -7.13 -6.33
CA ILE A 142 -6.76 -6.06 -7.27
C ILE A 142 -5.28 -5.68 -7.15
N VAL A 143 -4.77 -5.44 -5.93
CA VAL A 143 -3.34 -5.16 -5.69
C VAL A 143 -2.46 -6.31 -6.18
N GLN A 144 -2.96 -7.54 -6.06
CA GLN A 144 -2.28 -8.71 -6.59
C GLN A 144 -2.29 -8.76 -8.12
N GLY A 145 -3.45 -8.52 -8.73
CA GLY A 145 -3.62 -8.53 -10.18
C GLY A 145 -2.85 -7.40 -10.85
N SER A 146 -2.74 -6.23 -10.20
CA SER A 146 -2.03 -5.08 -10.75
C SER A 146 -0.57 -5.37 -11.06
N PHE A 147 0.10 -6.25 -10.32
CA PHE A 147 1.51 -6.60 -10.56
C PHE A 147 1.74 -7.32 -11.89
N THR A 148 0.71 -7.93 -12.47
CA THR A 148 0.78 -8.57 -13.80
C THR A 148 0.15 -7.73 -14.90
N LEU A 149 -0.55 -6.65 -14.53
CA LEU A 149 -1.28 -5.77 -15.44
C LEU A 149 -0.59 -4.43 -15.67
N LEU A 150 0.17 -3.96 -14.68
CA LEU A 150 0.92 -2.73 -14.78
C LEU A 150 2.10 -2.94 -15.73
N PRO A 151 2.56 -1.86 -16.40
CA PRO A 151 3.77 -1.90 -17.18
C PRO A 151 4.93 -2.31 -16.26
N SER A 152 5.75 -3.20 -16.77
CA SER A 152 6.94 -3.71 -16.11
C SER A 152 8.01 -2.61 -15.93
N GLY A 153 9.06 -2.93 -15.18
CA GLY A 153 10.10 -1.97 -14.82
C GLY A 153 9.60 -0.90 -13.82
N GLY A 154 10.11 0.32 -13.96
CA GLY A 154 9.92 1.41 -12.99
C GLY A 154 8.49 1.94 -12.85
N TRP A 155 7.58 1.62 -13.77
CA TRP A 155 6.20 2.15 -13.74
C TRP A 155 5.37 1.58 -12.59
N SER A 156 5.54 0.30 -12.27
CA SER A 156 4.82 -0.34 -11.17
C SER A 156 5.09 0.32 -9.80
N PRO A 157 6.35 0.47 -9.35
CA PRO A 157 6.63 1.19 -8.10
C PRO A 157 6.24 2.68 -8.18
N PHE A 158 6.30 3.31 -9.36
CA PHE A 158 5.82 4.69 -9.53
C PHE A 158 4.31 4.86 -9.27
N VAL A 159 3.48 3.91 -9.73
CA VAL A 159 2.04 3.93 -9.45
C VAL A 159 1.78 3.83 -7.94
N TYR A 160 2.46 2.92 -7.24
CA TYR A 160 2.31 2.77 -5.79
C TYR A 160 2.89 3.95 -5.00
N PHE A 161 3.96 4.58 -5.49
CA PHE A 161 4.45 5.86 -4.99
C PHE A 161 3.38 6.95 -5.09
N GLY A 162 2.75 7.10 -6.26
CA GLY A 162 1.67 8.07 -6.47
C GLY A 162 0.45 7.79 -5.58
N LEU A 163 0.03 6.53 -5.47
CA LEU A 163 -1.12 6.11 -4.65
C LEU A 163 -0.89 6.35 -3.16
N SER A 164 0.28 5.95 -2.64
CA SER A 164 0.66 6.19 -1.24
C SER A 164 0.88 7.69 -0.97
N GLY A 165 1.41 8.43 -1.94
CA GLY A 165 1.60 9.88 -1.86
C GLY A 165 0.28 10.62 -1.77
N GLY A 166 -0.68 10.26 -2.63
CA GLY A 166 -2.04 10.80 -2.56
C GLY A 166 -2.75 10.43 -1.27
N THR A 167 -2.58 9.20 -0.79
CA THR A 167 -3.10 8.77 0.52
C THR A 167 -2.52 9.64 1.64
N ALA A 168 -1.20 9.85 1.68
CA ALA A 168 -0.54 10.68 2.69
C ALA A 168 -1.02 12.13 2.65
N LEU A 169 -1.15 12.72 1.45
CA LEU A 169 -1.64 14.08 1.28
C LEU A 169 -3.10 14.23 1.74
N ILE A 170 -3.98 13.32 1.33
CA ILE A 170 -5.39 13.33 1.74
C ILE A 170 -5.48 13.24 3.26
N LEU A 171 -4.77 12.32 3.90
CA LEU A 171 -4.77 12.19 5.36
C LEU A 171 -4.23 13.43 6.07
N ALA A 172 -3.17 14.05 5.53
CA ALA A 172 -2.59 15.25 6.10
C ALA A 172 -3.57 16.44 6.06
N VAL A 173 -4.25 16.64 4.92
CA VAL A 173 -5.23 17.74 4.79
C VAL A 173 -6.55 17.43 5.49
N SER A 174 -6.87 16.15 5.75
CA SER A 174 -8.00 15.72 6.58
C SER A 174 -7.70 15.76 8.08
N GLY A 175 -6.55 16.28 8.51
CA GLY A 175 -6.25 16.52 9.93
C GLY A 175 -5.47 15.41 10.63
N SER A 176 -5.19 14.27 9.96
CA SER A 176 -4.39 13.18 10.56
C SER A 176 -2.95 13.18 10.04
N LEU A 177 -2.12 14.04 10.63
CA LEU A 177 -0.68 14.03 10.35
C LEU A 177 -0.04 12.69 10.70
N ARG A 178 -0.54 12.02 11.75
CA ARG A 178 -0.02 10.73 12.22
C ARG A 178 -0.23 9.61 11.19
N LEU A 179 -1.45 9.44 10.67
CA LEU A 179 -1.69 8.46 9.59
C LEU A 179 -1.01 8.87 8.28
N ALA A 180 -0.91 10.17 7.99
CA ALA A 180 -0.18 10.66 6.83
C ALA A 180 1.30 10.27 6.86
N GLN A 181 1.95 10.30 8.03
CA GLN A 181 3.32 9.83 8.20
C GLN A 181 3.46 8.33 7.94
N HIS A 182 2.49 7.51 8.38
CA HIS A 182 2.49 6.07 8.07
C HIS A 182 2.32 5.79 6.58
N ALA A 183 1.47 6.53 5.88
CA ALA A 183 1.41 6.48 4.42
C ALA A 183 2.73 6.97 3.80
N GLY A 184 3.38 7.97 4.40
CA GLY A 184 4.69 8.47 4.01
C GLY A 184 5.80 7.41 4.06
N ILE A 185 5.74 6.43 4.97
CA ILE A 185 6.67 5.29 4.98
C ILE A 185 6.56 4.50 3.67
N LEU A 186 5.34 4.22 3.21
CA LEU A 186 5.10 3.55 1.93
C LEU A 186 5.61 4.40 0.77
N VAL A 187 5.36 5.72 0.79
CA VAL A 187 5.89 6.66 -0.21
C VAL A 187 7.40 6.55 -0.32
N ALA A 188 8.10 6.60 0.82
CA ALA A 188 9.56 6.53 0.86
C ALA A 188 10.10 5.18 0.35
N LEU A 189 9.45 4.07 0.71
CA LEU A 189 9.78 2.74 0.21
C LEU A 189 9.58 2.61 -1.30
N PHE A 190 8.42 3.02 -1.82
CA PHE A 190 8.14 2.95 -3.25
C PHE A 190 9.01 3.92 -4.06
N ALA A 191 9.33 5.10 -3.53
CA ALA A 191 10.30 6.01 -4.14
C ALA A 191 11.69 5.37 -4.23
N ALA A 192 12.18 4.76 -3.15
CA ALA A 192 13.46 4.07 -3.15
C ALA A 192 13.48 2.91 -4.17
N ILE A 193 12.47 2.05 -4.15
CA ILE A 193 12.34 0.92 -5.10
C ILE A 193 12.26 1.44 -6.53
N TRP A 194 11.48 2.50 -6.79
CA TRP A 194 11.37 3.11 -8.12
C TRP A 194 12.73 3.61 -8.62
N VAL A 195 13.44 4.41 -7.82
CA VAL A 195 14.76 4.93 -8.16
C VAL A 195 15.75 3.78 -8.40
N ILE A 196 15.80 2.79 -7.51
CA ILE A 196 16.68 1.63 -7.66
C ILE A 196 16.36 0.85 -8.93
N THR A 197 15.08 0.67 -9.26
CA THR A 197 14.65 -0.03 -10.48
C THR A 197 15.16 0.69 -11.73
N LEU A 198 15.06 2.03 -11.78
CA LEU A 198 15.54 2.83 -12.91
C LEU A 198 17.05 2.64 -13.16
N PHE A 199 17.85 2.41 -12.12
CA PHE A 199 19.30 2.24 -12.23
C PHE A 199 19.76 0.78 -12.39
N LEU A 200 19.13 -0.16 -11.70
CA LEU A 200 19.59 -1.56 -11.63
C LEU A 200 18.83 -2.52 -12.56
N GLN A 201 17.62 -2.16 -13.00
CA GLN A 201 16.77 -3.00 -13.85
C GLN A 201 16.22 -2.18 -15.04
N PRO A 202 17.09 -1.70 -15.95
CA PRO A 202 16.65 -0.95 -17.12
C PRO A 202 15.91 -1.83 -18.14
N ASP A 203 15.99 -3.16 -18.03
CA ASP A 203 15.24 -4.06 -18.91
C ASP A 203 13.80 -4.22 -18.39
N ASP A 204 12.85 -3.66 -19.14
CA ASP A 204 11.42 -3.67 -18.83
C ASP A 204 10.79 -5.07 -18.88
N LYS A 205 11.54 -6.17 -18.92
CA LYS A 205 10.94 -7.52 -19.03
C LYS A 205 10.68 -8.21 -17.69
N VAL A 206 11.36 -7.78 -16.63
CA VAL A 206 11.26 -8.42 -15.32
C VAL A 206 10.25 -7.66 -14.46
N PRO A 207 9.22 -8.32 -13.90
CA PRO A 207 8.31 -7.68 -12.96
C PRO A 207 9.03 -7.34 -11.66
N VAL A 208 8.96 -6.07 -11.26
CA VAL A 208 9.58 -5.57 -10.02
C VAL A 208 8.96 -6.18 -8.78
N PHE A 209 7.62 -6.26 -8.75
CA PHE A 209 6.89 -6.79 -7.62
C PHE A 209 6.44 -8.24 -7.89
N PRO A 210 6.96 -9.19 -7.11
CA PRO A 210 6.42 -10.53 -7.10
C PRO A 210 5.06 -10.51 -6.43
N ILE A 211 4.20 -11.43 -6.84
CA ILE A 211 2.81 -11.51 -6.37
C ILE A 211 2.73 -11.58 -4.83
N GLY A 212 3.77 -12.07 -4.15
CA GLY A 212 3.81 -12.21 -2.68
C GLY A 212 3.89 -10.87 -1.92
N ALA A 213 4.57 -9.87 -2.50
CA ALA A 213 4.62 -8.51 -1.97
C ALA A 213 3.24 -7.84 -1.86
N SER A 214 2.22 -8.36 -2.57
CA SER A 214 0.87 -7.79 -2.56
C SER A 214 0.23 -7.85 -1.18
N ALA A 215 0.60 -8.83 -0.34
CA ALA A 215 0.11 -8.96 1.02
C ALA A 215 0.47 -7.71 1.85
N VAL A 216 1.75 -7.37 1.93
CA VAL A 216 2.21 -6.21 2.71
C VAL A 216 1.54 -4.93 2.22
N ILE A 217 1.51 -4.70 0.90
CA ILE A 217 0.93 -3.48 0.33
C ILE A 217 -0.58 -3.40 0.60
N ALA A 218 -1.32 -4.47 0.32
CA ALA A 218 -2.78 -4.48 0.50
C ALA A 218 -3.15 -4.29 1.96
N LEU A 219 -2.48 -4.99 2.87
CA LEU A 219 -2.75 -4.91 4.30
C LEU A 219 -2.44 -3.53 4.89
N MET A 220 -1.30 -2.96 4.51
CA MET A 220 -0.91 -1.62 4.98
C MET A 220 -1.85 -0.54 4.45
N LEU A 221 -2.16 -0.53 3.15
CA LEU A 221 -3.08 0.46 2.57
C LEU A 221 -4.49 0.30 3.11
N ALA A 222 -5.01 -0.92 3.22
CA ALA A 222 -6.32 -1.17 3.83
C ALA A 222 -6.35 -0.70 5.28
N GLY A 223 -5.31 -1.01 6.06
CA GLY A 223 -5.20 -0.55 7.45
C GLY A 223 -5.18 0.97 7.57
N ILE A 224 -4.40 1.66 6.74
CA ILE A 224 -4.32 3.12 6.71
C ILE A 224 -5.66 3.73 6.32
N TRP A 225 -6.30 3.25 5.24
CA TRP A 225 -7.56 3.80 4.76
C TRP A 225 -8.72 3.55 5.72
N MET A 226 -8.77 2.37 6.36
CA MET A 226 -9.78 2.08 7.37
C MET A 226 -9.61 2.98 8.59
N ASN A 227 -8.39 3.18 9.08
CA ASN A 227 -8.16 4.12 10.18
C ASN A 227 -8.54 5.55 9.75
N GLY A 228 -8.16 5.96 8.54
CA GLY A 228 -8.51 7.29 8.02
C GLY A 228 -10.01 7.53 7.94
N TYR A 229 -10.75 6.57 7.37
CA TYR A 229 -12.20 6.69 7.20
C TYR A 229 -12.97 6.64 8.52
N PHE A 230 -12.64 5.71 9.43
CA PHE A 230 -13.41 5.50 10.66
C PHE A 230 -12.95 6.36 11.84
N TYR A 231 -11.72 6.90 11.83
CA TYR A 231 -11.17 7.66 12.97
C TYR A 231 -10.75 9.09 12.65
N GLU A 232 -10.57 9.48 11.39
CA GLU A 232 -9.91 10.75 11.01
C GLU A 232 -10.69 11.56 9.96
N GLU A 233 -12.02 11.38 9.91
CA GLU A 233 -12.96 12.15 9.10
C GLU A 233 -12.59 12.30 7.60
N VAL A 234 -11.81 11.35 7.06
CA VAL A 234 -11.38 11.41 5.66
C VAL A 234 -12.62 11.45 4.76
N PRO A 235 -12.72 12.41 3.81
CA PRO A 235 -13.87 12.49 2.93
C PRO A 235 -14.13 11.17 2.21
N VAL A 236 -15.35 10.65 2.37
CA VAL A 236 -15.78 9.36 1.80
C VAL A 236 -15.49 9.28 0.30
N VAL A 237 -15.73 10.39 -0.41
CA VAL A 237 -15.50 10.49 -1.86
C VAL A 237 -14.02 10.32 -2.20
N SER A 238 -13.12 10.93 -1.42
CA SER A 238 -11.67 10.77 -1.61
C SER A 238 -11.21 9.34 -1.35
N ALA A 239 -11.74 8.69 -0.31
CA ALA A 239 -11.45 7.28 -0.02
C ALA A 239 -11.94 6.34 -1.15
N ILE A 240 -13.15 6.57 -1.67
CA ILE A 240 -13.69 5.80 -2.80
C ILE A 240 -12.85 6.02 -4.06
N LEU A 241 -12.46 7.26 -4.37
CA LEU A 241 -11.62 7.56 -5.54
C LEU A 241 -10.23 6.93 -5.44
N LEU A 242 -9.62 6.89 -4.25
CA LEU A 242 -8.38 6.16 -4.01
C LEU A 242 -8.55 4.66 -4.25
N LEU A 243 -9.64 4.06 -3.76
CA LEU A 243 -9.96 2.66 -4.03
C LEU A 243 -10.14 2.41 -5.55
N LEU A 244 -10.94 3.25 -6.22
CA LEU A 244 -11.22 3.16 -7.66
C LEU A 244 -9.98 3.33 -8.53
N SER A 245 -8.97 4.07 -8.08
CA SER A 245 -7.72 4.24 -8.86
C SER A 245 -7.09 2.91 -9.27
N LEU A 246 -7.11 1.90 -8.38
CA LEU A 246 -6.57 0.57 -8.68
C LEU A 246 -7.53 -0.29 -9.53
N PHE A 247 -8.83 -0.04 -9.48
CA PHE A 247 -9.79 -0.69 -10.39
C PHE A 247 -9.58 -0.29 -11.85
N LEU A 248 -8.89 0.83 -12.11
CA LEU A 248 -8.55 1.28 -13.45
C LEU A 248 -7.27 0.62 -14.00
N VAL A 249 -6.55 -0.18 -13.23
CA VAL A 249 -5.34 -0.87 -13.70
C VAL A 249 -5.59 -1.74 -14.96
N PRO A 250 -6.71 -2.48 -15.11
CA PRO A 250 -7.01 -3.25 -16.31
C PRO A 250 -7.17 -2.42 -17.59
N VAL A 251 -7.28 -1.09 -17.52
CA VAL A 251 -7.37 -0.20 -18.70
C VAL A 251 -6.18 -0.40 -19.65
N GLY A 252 -5.01 -0.76 -19.15
CA GLY A 252 -3.84 -1.11 -19.98
C GLY A 252 -4.03 -2.32 -20.90
N ARG A 253 -5.08 -3.14 -20.70
CA ARG A 253 -5.43 -4.28 -21.57
C ARG A 253 -6.35 -3.93 -22.72
N ILE A 254 -6.86 -2.69 -22.80
CA ILE A 254 -7.71 -2.27 -23.91
C ILE A 254 -6.86 -2.24 -25.18
N GLU A 255 -7.32 -2.89 -26.25
CA GLU A 255 -6.56 -3.00 -27.52
C GLU A 255 -6.07 -1.64 -28.04
N ALA A 256 -6.90 -0.60 -27.94
CA ALA A 256 -6.55 0.75 -28.38
C ALA A 256 -5.30 1.30 -27.66
N ILE A 257 -5.13 0.97 -26.38
CA ILE A 257 -3.96 1.37 -25.58
C ILE A 257 -2.77 0.45 -25.88
N GLN A 258 -3.01 -0.85 -26.08
CA GLN A 258 -1.95 -1.81 -26.43
C GLN A 258 -1.33 -1.57 -27.81
N ARG A 259 -2.07 -0.95 -28.75
CA ARG A 259 -1.55 -0.55 -30.07
C ARG A 259 -0.58 0.64 -29.99
N LEU A 260 -0.53 1.35 -28.86
CA LEU A 260 0.45 2.42 -28.64
C LEU A 260 1.84 1.83 -28.36
N SER A 261 2.89 2.63 -28.53
CA SER A 261 4.23 2.22 -28.08
C SER A 261 4.23 1.97 -26.57
N ALA A 262 5.07 1.03 -26.09
CA ALA A 262 5.09 0.60 -24.69
C ALA A 262 5.15 1.78 -23.69
N ARG A 263 5.99 2.79 -23.98
CA ARG A 263 6.10 4.01 -23.15
C ARG A 263 4.82 4.85 -23.15
N ARG A 264 4.15 4.99 -24.29
CA ARG A 264 2.90 5.75 -24.41
C ARG A 264 1.75 5.02 -23.71
N SER A 265 1.68 3.71 -23.89
CA SER A 265 0.71 2.85 -23.20
C SER A 265 0.87 2.96 -21.67
N ALA A 266 2.10 2.82 -21.18
CA ALA A 266 2.41 2.98 -19.76
C ALA A 266 2.02 4.36 -19.23
N PHE A 267 2.38 5.43 -19.95
CA PHE A 267 2.02 6.79 -19.57
C PHE A 267 0.50 6.99 -19.49
N VAL A 268 -0.26 6.50 -20.48
CA VAL A 268 -1.72 6.59 -20.48
C VAL A 268 -2.31 5.81 -19.30
N GLN A 269 -1.84 4.60 -19.05
CA GLN A 269 -2.31 3.78 -17.93
C GLN A 269 -2.05 4.46 -16.58
N VAL A 270 -0.85 5.01 -16.39
CA VAL A 270 -0.48 5.76 -15.18
C VAL A 270 -1.32 7.03 -15.04
N ALA A 271 -1.54 7.77 -16.13
CA ALA A 271 -2.37 8.99 -16.11
C ALA A 271 -3.81 8.68 -15.72
N VAL A 272 -4.39 7.59 -16.25
CA VAL A 272 -5.75 7.14 -15.90
C VAL A 272 -5.86 6.75 -14.43
N ILE A 273 -4.84 6.07 -13.87
CA ILE A 273 -4.80 5.70 -12.43
C ILE A 273 -4.58 6.95 -11.55
N ALA A 274 -3.72 7.87 -11.98
CA ALA A 274 -3.38 9.09 -11.23
C ALA A 274 -4.55 10.09 -11.18
N LEU A 275 -5.40 10.13 -12.21
CA LEU A 275 -6.51 11.08 -12.29
C LEU A 275 -7.48 11.00 -11.09
N PRO A 276 -8.03 9.83 -10.69
CA PRO A 276 -8.83 9.71 -9.47
C PRO A 276 -8.09 10.15 -8.20
N VAL A 277 -6.78 9.86 -8.11
CA VAL A 277 -5.96 10.25 -6.95
C VAL A 277 -5.85 11.78 -6.87
N LEU A 278 -5.59 12.46 -7.99
CA LEU A 278 -5.53 13.92 -8.06
C LEU A 278 -6.88 14.58 -7.73
N ILE A 279 -7.98 14.03 -8.25
CA ILE A 279 -9.33 14.50 -7.92
C ILE A 279 -9.61 14.30 -6.43
N ALA A 280 -9.24 13.14 -5.86
CA ALA A 280 -9.41 12.83 -4.44
C ALA A 280 -8.64 13.82 -3.54
N ILE A 281 -7.41 14.18 -3.92
CA ILE A 281 -6.61 15.21 -3.25
C ILE A 281 -7.32 16.56 -3.34
N GLY A 282 -7.76 16.98 -4.55
CA GLY A 282 -8.47 18.25 -4.74
C GLY A 282 -9.73 18.37 -3.88
N ILE A 283 -10.52 17.30 -3.77
CA ILE A 283 -11.70 17.24 -2.89
C ILE A 283 -11.30 17.34 -1.42
N ALA A 284 -10.26 16.63 -1.00
CA ALA A 284 -9.80 16.67 0.39
C ALA A 284 -9.29 18.06 0.76
N VAL A 285 -8.53 18.72 -0.13
CA VAL A 285 -8.06 20.10 0.06
C VAL A 285 -9.25 21.07 0.12
N ALA A 286 -10.22 20.95 -0.79
CA ALA A 286 -11.41 21.81 -0.78
C ALA A 286 -12.24 21.66 0.51
N ARG A 287 -12.33 20.44 1.06
CA ARG A 287 -13.05 20.16 2.32
C ARG A 287 -12.26 20.48 3.59
N SER A 288 -10.94 20.59 3.51
CA SER A 288 -10.08 20.87 4.67
C SER A 288 -10.27 22.27 5.27
N GLY A 289 -11.01 23.16 4.60
CA GLY A 289 -11.19 24.55 5.05
C GLY A 289 -9.93 25.42 4.87
N LEU A 290 -8.86 24.90 4.23
CA LEU A 290 -7.62 25.64 3.95
C LEU A 290 -7.84 26.97 3.20
N PHE A 291 -8.96 27.10 2.48
CA PHE A 291 -9.30 28.32 1.72
C PHE A 291 -10.31 29.24 2.43
N GLY A 292 -10.59 29.03 3.72
CA GLY A 292 -11.27 30.03 4.55
C GLY A 292 -12.78 30.15 4.37
N GLU A 293 -13.41 29.35 3.50
CA GLU A 293 -14.88 29.24 3.49
C GLU A 293 -15.30 28.18 4.50
N SER A 294 -15.50 28.62 5.75
CA SER A 294 -16.27 27.88 6.74
C SER A 294 -17.71 27.75 6.23
N SER A 295 -17.99 26.71 5.46
CA SER A 295 -19.36 26.36 5.08
C SER A 295 -20.10 25.92 6.35
N PRO A 296 -21.26 26.53 6.68
CA PRO A 296 -22.07 26.16 7.82
C PRO A 296 -22.89 24.92 7.44
N TYR A 297 -22.28 23.75 7.56
CA TYR A 297 -23.00 22.48 7.61
C TYR A 297 -22.75 21.81 8.95
#